data_AF-S7PVS4-F1
#
_entry.id   AF-S7PVS4-F1
#
_cell.length_a   1.000
_cell.length_b   1.000
_cell.length_c   1.000
_cell.angle_alpha   90.00
_cell.angle_beta   90.00
_cell.angle_gamma   90.00
#
_symmetry.space_group_name_H-M   'P 1'
#
loop_
_entity.id
_entity.type
_entity.pdbx_description
1 polymer ?
#
loop_
_entity_poly.entity_id
_entity_poly.type
_entity_poly.pdbx_seq_one_letter_code
_entity_poly.pdbx_strand_id
1 'polypeptide(L)'
;MSLAKLTSLSTQTLSLLLERQRLQTLSSTSTHNAKLGQITRNLNQLRNGILELEKNEGGRTEAVRLLRSQYERMRGMLGEDAAGVESLQDDPSPFPSPAPAAPRSPSPRNDSVKVTQFAPYTDDPEGGPPNRYQDEEPQVILQTQRRLIDDQDAQLDVLSSSINRQHHLSLQINSELDSHVGLLEELDTDLDRTEGRLNGARRSLDRVAKGAKENSSTVIIAILILVLLLLIIVFKT
;
A
#
# COMPACT_ATOMS: atom_id res chain seq x y z
N MET A 1 17.69 -0.83 -6.57
CA MET A 1 16.92 0.25 -5.87
C MET A 1 17.32 0.31 -4.40
N SER A 2 17.25 1.47 -3.74
CA SER A 2 17.47 1.57 -2.29
C SER A 2 16.25 1.09 -1.48
N LEU A 3 16.47 0.61 -0.25
CA LEU A 3 15.43 0.16 0.68
C LEU A 3 14.39 1.26 0.97
N ALA A 4 14.83 2.53 1.05
CA ALA A 4 13.96 3.68 1.23
C ALA A 4 13.00 3.91 0.04
N LYS A 5 13.47 3.70 -1.19
CA LYS A 5 12.62 3.77 -2.39
C LYS A 5 11.59 2.63 -2.44
N LEU A 6 11.98 1.42 -2.02
CA LEU A 6 11.07 0.28 -1.95
C LEU A 6 9.96 0.45 -0.92
N THR A 7 10.30 0.96 0.27
CA THR A 7 9.33 1.18 1.36
C THR A 7 8.34 2.32 1.03
N SER A 8 8.80 3.40 0.40
CA SER A 8 7.92 4.47 -0.09
C SER A 8 6.98 3.98 -1.20
N LEU A 9 7.51 3.26 -2.21
CA LEU A 9 6.70 2.66 -3.28
C LEU A 9 5.64 1.71 -2.70
N SER A 10 6.02 0.88 -1.71
CA SER A 10 5.11 -0.02 -0.99
C SER A 10 3.95 0.72 -0.31
N THR A 11 4.27 1.82 0.37
CA THR A 11 3.27 2.65 1.06
C THR A 11 2.31 3.31 0.07
N GLN A 12 2.84 3.81 -1.05
CA GLN A 12 2.06 4.40 -2.13
C GLN A 12 1.10 3.36 -2.75
N THR A 13 1.58 2.13 -3.03
CA THR A 13 0.74 1.06 -3.55
C THR A 13 -0.36 0.64 -2.59
N LEU A 14 -0.07 0.62 -1.29
CA LEU A 14 -1.05 0.30 -0.26
C LEU A 14 -2.16 1.35 -0.22
N SER A 15 -1.80 2.64 -0.28
CA SER A 15 -2.78 3.74 -0.34
C SER A 15 -3.72 3.60 -1.54
N LEU A 16 -3.17 3.31 -2.73
CA LEU A 16 -3.97 3.10 -3.94
C LEU A 16 -4.90 1.87 -3.84
N LEU A 17 -4.43 0.80 -3.20
CA LEU A 17 -5.20 -0.41 -2.93
C LEU A 17 -6.37 -0.17 -1.97
N LEU A 18 -6.15 0.54 -0.87
CA LEU A 18 -7.20 0.87 0.09
C LEU A 18 -8.21 1.85 -0.50
N GLU A 19 -7.74 2.83 -1.27
CA GLU A 19 -8.62 3.75 -1.98
C GLU A 19 -9.51 2.99 -2.98
N ARG A 20 -8.94 2.02 -3.71
CA ARG A 20 -9.70 1.12 -4.57
C ARG A 20 -10.74 0.32 -3.79
N GLN A 21 -10.36 -0.29 -2.67
CA GLN A 21 -11.28 -1.08 -1.85
C GLN A 21 -12.44 -0.22 -1.34
N ARG A 22 -12.16 1.03 -0.95
CA ARG A 22 -13.19 2.01 -0.59
C ARG A 22 -14.09 2.33 -1.78
N LEU A 23 -13.54 2.57 -2.96
CA LEU A 23 -14.31 2.90 -4.17
C LEU A 23 -15.12 1.71 -4.73
N GLN A 24 -14.70 0.47 -4.49
CA GLN A 24 -15.48 -0.72 -4.85
C GLN A 24 -16.80 -0.79 -4.06
N THR A 25 -16.82 -0.30 -2.82
CA THR A 25 -18.06 -0.21 -2.04
C THR A 25 -19.05 0.83 -2.59
N LEU A 26 -18.60 1.74 -3.46
CA LEU A 26 -19.41 2.84 -4.04
C LEU A 26 -19.71 2.68 -5.55
N SER A 27 -19.41 1.54 -6.17
CA SER A 27 -19.73 1.20 -7.58
C SER A 27 -19.31 2.27 -8.62
N SER A 28 -18.01 2.40 -8.89
CA SER A 28 -17.45 3.34 -9.89
C SER A 28 -16.50 2.66 -10.89
N THR A 29 -17.04 1.92 -11.87
CA THR A 29 -16.28 0.98 -12.74
C THR A 29 -15.18 1.59 -13.62
N SER A 30 -15.27 2.86 -14.03
CA SER A 30 -14.34 3.45 -15.01
C SER A 30 -12.98 3.85 -14.42
N THR A 31 -12.97 4.51 -13.25
CA THR A 31 -11.74 4.92 -12.54
C THR A 31 -10.94 3.73 -11.98
N HIS A 32 -11.58 2.57 -11.83
CA HIS A 32 -10.95 1.35 -11.33
C HIS A 32 -9.88 0.81 -12.29
N ASN A 33 -10.10 0.88 -13.60
CA ASN A 33 -9.20 0.28 -14.60
C ASN A 33 -7.86 1.04 -14.74
N ALA A 34 -7.89 2.38 -14.69
CA ALA A 34 -6.68 3.20 -14.77
C ALA A 34 -5.78 3.00 -13.53
N LYS A 35 -6.39 2.96 -12.33
CA LYS A 35 -5.68 2.69 -11.07
C LYS A 35 -5.12 1.27 -11.03
N LEU A 36 -5.83 0.29 -11.58
CA LEU A 36 -5.35 -1.09 -11.67
C LEU A 36 -4.05 -1.18 -12.48
N GLY A 37 -3.99 -0.53 -13.64
CA GLY A 37 -2.76 -0.51 -14.45
C GLY A 37 -1.56 0.11 -13.72
N GLN A 38 -1.80 1.15 -12.90
CA GLN A 38 -0.75 1.76 -12.07
C GLN A 38 -0.33 0.86 -10.91
N ILE A 39 -1.27 0.24 -10.19
CA ILE A 39 -1.00 -0.69 -9.09
C ILE A 39 -0.19 -1.89 -9.59
N THR A 40 -0.56 -2.47 -10.73
CA THR A 40 0.16 -3.59 -11.34
C THR A 40 1.58 -3.23 -11.73
N ARG A 41 1.82 -2.05 -12.33
CA ARG A 41 3.18 -1.57 -12.63
C ARG A 41 4.02 -1.39 -11.37
N ASN A 42 3.46 -0.75 -10.35
CA ASN A 42 4.16 -0.51 -9.09
C ASN A 42 4.46 -1.81 -8.34
N LEU A 43 3.54 -2.78 -8.31
CA LEU A 43 3.78 -4.09 -7.72
C LEU A 43 4.90 -4.84 -8.44
N ASN A 44 4.94 -4.80 -9.77
CA ASN A 44 6.04 -5.41 -10.53
C ASN A 44 7.39 -4.72 -10.28
N GLN A 45 7.41 -3.38 -10.14
CA GLN A 45 8.61 -2.65 -9.75
C GLN A 45 9.06 -3.01 -8.32
N LEU A 46 8.12 -3.10 -7.37
CA LEU A 46 8.39 -3.52 -5.99
C LEU A 46 9.00 -4.93 -5.97
N ARG A 47 8.41 -5.87 -6.72
CA ARG A 47 8.88 -7.24 -6.85
C ARG A 47 10.33 -7.28 -7.34
N ASN A 48 10.62 -6.60 -8.45
CA ASN A 48 11.94 -6.59 -9.04
C ASN A 48 12.98 -5.96 -8.10
N GLY A 49 12.63 -4.88 -7.41
CA GLY A 49 13.53 -4.26 -6.46
C GLY A 49 13.74 -5.08 -5.18
N ILE A 50 12.73 -5.83 -4.70
CA ILE A 50 12.90 -6.78 -3.59
C ILE A 50 13.88 -7.89 -3.99
N LEU A 51 13.75 -8.46 -5.19
CA LEU A 51 14.68 -9.50 -5.70
C LEU A 51 16.11 -8.96 -5.86
N GLU A 52 16.26 -7.73 -6.33
CA GLU A 52 17.56 -7.05 -6.43
C GLU A 52 18.19 -6.85 -5.05
N LEU A 53 17.39 -6.40 -4.07
CA LEU A 53 17.83 -6.20 -2.68
C LEU A 53 18.19 -7.52 -2.01
N GLU A 54 17.43 -8.60 -2.27
CA GLU A 54 17.70 -9.95 -1.78
C GLU A 54 19.05 -10.47 -2.30
N LYS A 55 19.33 -10.23 -3.58
CA LYS A 55 20.60 -10.59 -4.24
C LYS A 55 21.80 -9.79 -3.69
N ASN A 56 21.61 -8.51 -3.39
CA ASN A 56 22.71 -7.62 -2.97
C ASN A 56 23.02 -7.70 -1.47
N GLU A 57 22.00 -7.82 -0.60
CA GLU A 57 22.14 -7.82 0.86
C GLU A 57 22.06 -9.23 1.50
N GLY A 58 21.94 -10.29 0.69
CA GLY A 58 22.03 -11.68 1.15
C GLY A 58 20.78 -12.19 1.87
N GLY A 59 19.59 -11.76 1.44
CA GLY A 59 18.24 -12.28 1.76
C GLY A 59 17.83 -12.45 3.22
N ARG A 60 18.70 -12.17 4.18
CA ARG A 60 18.49 -12.36 5.63
C ARG A 60 18.18 -11.06 6.37
N THR A 61 18.11 -9.93 5.70
CA THR A 61 17.71 -8.66 6.32
C THR A 61 16.22 -8.71 6.68
N GLU A 62 15.89 -8.47 7.95
CA GLU A 62 14.50 -8.42 8.45
C GLU A 62 13.61 -7.47 7.61
N ALA A 63 14.18 -6.37 7.12
CA ALA A 63 13.49 -5.44 6.23
C ALA A 63 13.02 -6.09 4.90
N VAL A 64 13.82 -6.98 4.30
CA VAL A 64 13.47 -7.71 3.07
C VAL A 64 12.31 -8.67 3.34
N ARG A 65 12.32 -9.35 4.49
CA ARG A 65 11.22 -10.24 4.90
C ARG A 65 9.91 -9.48 5.10
N LEU A 66 9.98 -8.32 5.74
CA LEU A 66 8.81 -7.44 5.91
C LEU A 66 8.27 -6.96 4.56
N LEU A 67 9.14 -6.48 3.67
CA LEU A 67 8.77 -6.05 2.31
C LEU A 67 8.11 -7.18 1.50
N ARG A 68 8.65 -8.40 1.56
CA ARG A 68 8.08 -9.58 0.90
C ARG A 68 6.70 -9.93 1.46
N SER A 69 6.54 -9.91 2.78
CA SER A 69 5.23 -10.15 3.42
C SER A 69 4.20 -9.08 3.05
N GLN A 70 4.62 -7.82 2.96
CA GLN A 70 3.78 -6.70 2.59
C GLN A 70 3.35 -6.78 1.12
N TYR A 71 4.28 -7.14 0.23
CA TYR A 71 4.00 -7.40 -1.18
C TYR A 71 2.92 -8.47 -1.36
N GLU A 72 3.06 -9.62 -0.71
CA GLU A 72 2.09 -10.71 -0.83
C GLU A 72 0.71 -10.32 -0.29
N ARG A 73 0.68 -9.54 0.80
CA ARG A 73 -0.58 -8.98 1.32
C ARG A 73 -1.24 -8.06 0.29
N MET A 74 -0.48 -7.16 -0.31
CA MET A 74 -0.98 -6.22 -1.33
C MET A 74 -1.45 -6.94 -2.59
N ARG A 75 -0.74 -7.99 -3.02
CA ARG A 75 -1.14 -8.87 -4.11
C ARG A 75 -2.44 -9.61 -3.80
N GLY A 76 -2.59 -10.13 -2.58
CA GLY A 76 -3.82 -10.77 -2.11
C GLY A 76 -5.03 -9.82 -2.09
N MET A 77 -4.84 -8.54 -1.76
CA MET A 77 -5.88 -7.51 -1.84
C MET A 77 -6.35 -7.22 -3.27
N LEU A 78 -5.54 -7.56 -4.28
CA LEU A 78 -5.87 -7.36 -5.68
C LEU A 78 -6.82 -8.44 -6.23
N GLY A 79 -6.91 -9.61 -5.58
CA GLY A 79 -7.86 -10.68 -5.90
C GLY A 79 -7.67 -11.24 -7.30
N GLU A 80 -8.76 -11.40 -8.05
CA GLU A 80 -8.76 -11.93 -9.42
C GLU A 80 -7.98 -11.05 -10.42
N ASP A 81 -7.84 -9.76 -10.15
CA ASP A 81 -7.07 -8.84 -11.00
C ASP A 81 -5.54 -8.95 -10.80
N ALA A 82 -5.10 -9.83 -9.88
CA ALA A 82 -3.69 -10.14 -9.66
C ALA A 82 -3.06 -11.00 -10.78
N ALA A 83 -3.81 -11.37 -11.82
CA ALA A 83 -3.35 -12.26 -12.89
C ALA A 83 -2.06 -11.80 -13.60
N GLY A 84 -1.73 -10.49 -13.55
CA GLY A 84 -0.50 -9.92 -14.09
C GLY A 84 0.61 -9.61 -13.08
N VAL A 85 0.46 -10.05 -11.82
CA VAL A 85 1.41 -9.79 -10.72
C VAL A 85 1.88 -11.11 -10.14
N GLU A 86 3.15 -11.44 -10.38
CA GLU A 86 3.73 -12.73 -10.00
C GLU A 86 4.07 -12.80 -8.51
N SER A 87 3.92 -13.98 -7.91
CA SER A 87 4.30 -14.24 -6.52
C SER A 87 5.80 -14.04 -6.32
N LEU A 88 6.19 -13.67 -5.10
CA LEU A 88 7.58 -13.73 -4.67
C LEU A 88 7.92 -15.08 -4.05
N GLN A 89 6.98 -15.98 -3.75
CA GLN A 89 7.28 -17.27 -3.09
C GLN A 89 7.95 -18.28 -4.04
N ASP A 90 9.21 -18.64 -3.74
CA ASP A 90 9.92 -19.79 -4.31
C ASP A 90 9.60 -21.04 -3.50
N ASP A 91 8.53 -21.76 -3.80
CA ASP A 91 8.39 -23.15 -3.35
C ASP A 91 7.73 -23.98 -4.46
N PRO A 92 8.34 -25.10 -4.90
CA PRO A 92 7.81 -25.95 -5.96
C PRO A 92 6.64 -26.76 -5.41
N SER A 93 5.41 -26.37 -5.75
CA SER A 93 4.27 -27.29 -5.61
C SER A 93 3.89 -27.86 -6.97
N PRO A 94 4.11 -29.18 -7.18
CA PRO A 94 3.79 -29.90 -8.40
C PRO A 94 2.31 -30.27 -8.35
N PHE A 95 1.43 -29.42 -8.88
CA PHE A 95 0.10 -29.90 -9.26
C PHE A 95 -0.19 -29.47 -10.69
N PRO A 96 -0.20 -30.45 -11.63
CA PRO A 96 -0.56 -30.18 -13.01
C PRO A 96 -2.03 -29.75 -13.04
N SER A 97 -2.36 -28.91 -14.02
CA SER A 97 -3.74 -28.64 -14.41
C SER A 97 -4.57 -29.93 -14.47
N PRO A 98 -5.81 -29.91 -13.96
CA PRO A 98 -6.84 -30.76 -14.49
C PRO A 98 -7.99 -29.88 -14.96
N ALA A 99 -8.13 -29.75 -16.28
CA ALA A 99 -9.43 -29.76 -16.91
C ALA A 99 -9.55 -31.10 -17.66
N PRO A 100 -10.74 -31.67 -17.95
CA PRO A 100 -12.12 -31.26 -17.64
C PRO A 100 -13.04 -32.41 -17.11
N ALA A 101 -14.33 -32.11 -16.84
CA ALA A 101 -15.50 -33.00 -16.68
C ALA A 101 -15.66 -33.74 -15.32
N ALA A 102 -16.80 -33.84 -14.63
CA ALA A 102 -18.18 -33.35 -14.78
C ALA A 102 -18.93 -33.50 -13.40
N PRO A 103 -20.27 -33.39 -13.32
CA PRO A 103 -21.00 -32.56 -12.36
C PRO A 103 -21.41 -33.27 -11.06
N ARG A 104 -21.49 -32.56 -9.93
CA ARG A 104 -22.37 -32.97 -8.82
C ARG A 104 -23.09 -31.77 -8.20
N SER A 105 -24.40 -31.95 -8.16
CA SER A 105 -25.51 -31.11 -7.76
C SER A 105 -25.61 -30.91 -6.22
N PRO A 106 -26.60 -30.13 -5.72
CA PRO A 106 -26.40 -29.16 -4.63
C PRO A 106 -27.07 -29.50 -3.27
N SER A 107 -26.82 -28.62 -2.28
CA SER A 107 -27.64 -28.22 -1.10
C SER A 107 -27.23 -28.81 0.27
N PRO A 108 -27.58 -28.18 1.43
CA PRO A 108 -28.48 -27.04 1.66
C PRO A 108 -27.94 -25.87 2.53
N ARG A 109 -28.68 -24.76 2.46
CA ARG A 109 -28.60 -23.49 3.22
C ARG A 109 -28.83 -23.69 4.73
N ASN A 110 -28.25 -22.82 5.57
CA ASN A 110 -29.02 -21.87 6.41
C ASN A 110 -28.11 -20.86 7.14
N ASP A 111 -28.16 -19.58 6.78
CA ASP A 111 -28.17 -18.48 7.76
C ASP A 111 -28.78 -17.26 7.07
N SER A 112 -30.07 -17.10 7.32
CA SER A 112 -30.91 -16.12 6.67
C SER A 112 -30.76 -14.77 7.37
N VAL A 113 -29.97 -13.88 6.78
CA VAL A 113 -30.18 -12.44 6.84
C VAL A 113 -31.67 -12.17 6.58
N LYS A 114 -32.30 -11.30 7.38
CA LYS A 114 -33.66 -10.79 7.16
C LYS A 114 -33.73 -10.07 5.81
N VAL A 115 -33.85 -10.84 4.74
CA VAL A 115 -34.34 -10.39 3.45
C VAL A 115 -35.83 -10.17 3.65
N THR A 116 -36.30 -8.95 3.39
CA THR A 116 -37.71 -8.65 3.22
C THR A 116 -38.34 -9.74 2.37
N GLN A 117 -39.16 -10.54 3.03
CA GLN A 117 -39.77 -11.75 2.50
C GLN A 117 -40.75 -11.33 1.40
N PHE A 118 -40.27 -11.27 0.15
CA PHE A 118 -41.14 -11.29 -1.01
C PHE A 118 -41.84 -12.64 -0.98
N ALA A 119 -43.13 -12.64 -0.67
CA ALA A 119 -43.93 -13.84 -0.65
C ALA A 119 -43.91 -14.48 -2.06
N PRO A 120 -43.76 -15.81 -2.17
CA PRO A 120 -43.96 -16.52 -3.43
C PRO A 120 -45.33 -16.17 -4.01
N TYR A 121 -45.42 -15.93 -5.32
CA TYR A 121 -46.70 -15.76 -5.99
C TYR A 121 -47.50 -17.06 -5.79
N THR A 122 -48.62 -16.95 -5.07
CA THR A 122 -49.62 -18.01 -4.92
C THR A 122 -50.85 -17.62 -5.73
N ASP A 123 -51.41 -18.53 -6.53
CA ASP A 123 -52.66 -18.35 -7.30
C ASP A 123 -53.93 -18.33 -6.42
N ASP A 124 -53.80 -17.94 -5.15
CA ASP A 124 -54.89 -17.84 -4.18
C ASP A 124 -55.23 -16.37 -3.99
N PRO A 125 -56.40 -15.89 -4.48
CA PRO A 125 -56.72 -14.46 -4.51
C PRO A 125 -56.90 -13.80 -3.14
N GLU A 126 -56.98 -14.58 -2.04
CA GLU A 126 -57.16 -14.06 -0.68
C GLU A 126 -55.95 -14.29 0.26
N GLY A 127 -54.86 -14.92 -0.21
CA GLY A 127 -53.76 -15.39 0.65
C GLY A 127 -52.50 -14.50 0.74
N GLY A 128 -52.51 -13.29 0.18
CA GLY A 128 -51.36 -12.37 0.22
C GLY A 128 -51.22 -11.63 1.56
N PRO A 129 -50.02 -11.15 1.94
CA PRO A 129 -49.90 -10.21 3.07
C PRO A 129 -50.88 -9.04 2.85
N PRO A 130 -51.52 -8.49 3.90
CA PRO A 130 -52.51 -7.43 3.74
C PRO A 130 -51.89 -6.33 2.86
N ASN A 131 -52.42 -6.20 1.66
CA ASN A 131 -51.86 -5.33 0.66
C ASN A 131 -52.08 -3.91 1.17
N ARG A 132 -51.04 -3.32 1.78
CA ARG A 132 -51.09 -2.00 2.42
C ARG A 132 -51.53 -0.88 1.48
N TYR A 133 -51.64 -1.18 0.19
CA TYR A 133 -52.04 -0.31 -0.90
C TYR A 133 -53.45 -0.60 -1.45
N GLN A 134 -54.18 -1.58 -0.92
CA GLN A 134 -55.52 -1.92 -1.42
C GLN A 134 -56.56 -0.82 -1.11
N ASP A 135 -56.32 -0.02 -0.07
CA ASP A 135 -57.23 1.03 0.41
C ASP A 135 -56.75 2.46 0.09
N GLU A 136 -55.61 2.63 -0.58
CA GLU A 136 -55.10 3.96 -0.92
C GLU A 136 -55.59 4.40 -2.30
N GLU A 137 -56.21 5.59 -2.40
CA GLU A 137 -56.65 6.11 -3.69
C GLU A 137 -55.47 6.19 -4.68
N PRO A 138 -55.66 5.84 -5.97
CA PRO A 138 -54.60 5.87 -6.99
C PRO A 138 -53.84 7.21 -7.05
N GLN A 139 -54.50 8.31 -6.69
CA GLN A 139 -53.89 9.64 -6.64
C GLN A 139 -52.87 9.80 -5.51
N VAL A 140 -53.10 9.17 -4.35
CA VAL A 140 -52.21 9.19 -3.18
C VAL A 140 -50.93 8.41 -3.47
N ILE A 141 -51.06 7.26 -4.16
CA ILE A 141 -49.92 6.43 -4.59
C ILE A 141 -49.04 7.20 -5.58
N LEU A 142 -49.64 7.87 -6.57
CA LEU A 142 -48.90 8.69 -7.54
C LEU A 142 -48.19 9.89 -6.90
N GLN A 143 -48.83 10.55 -5.93
CA GLN A 143 -48.17 11.64 -5.18
C GLN A 143 -47.00 11.13 -4.33
N THR A 144 -47.16 9.96 -3.72
CA THR A 144 -46.10 9.34 -2.92
C THR A 144 -44.92 8.92 -3.78
N GLN A 145 -45.18 8.33 -4.95
CA GLN A 145 -44.13 8.00 -5.93
C GLN A 145 -43.38 9.24 -6.42
N ARG A 146 -44.07 10.35 -6.71
CA ARG A 146 -43.41 11.60 -7.12
C ARG A 146 -42.47 12.13 -6.03
N ARG A 147 -42.91 12.17 -4.77
CA ARG A 147 -42.06 12.58 -3.65
C ARG A 147 -40.83 11.70 -3.48
N LEU A 148 -40.97 10.38 -3.70
CA LEU A 148 -39.84 9.45 -3.64
C LEU A 148 -38.84 9.66 -4.79
N ILE A 149 -39.32 10.02 -5.98
CA ILE A 149 -38.46 10.35 -7.12
C ILE A 149 -37.73 11.67 -6.86
N ASP A 150 -38.43 12.69 -6.38
CA ASP A 150 -37.85 14.00 -6.06
C ASP A 150 -36.77 13.89 -4.98
N ASP A 151 -37.00 13.07 -3.94
CA ASP A 151 -36.02 12.82 -2.87
C ASP A 151 -34.78 12.07 -3.38
N GLN A 152 -34.97 11.13 -4.32
CA GLN A 152 -33.85 10.44 -4.97
C GLN A 152 -33.04 11.39 -5.86
N ASP A 153 -33.68 12.26 -6.62
CA ASP A 153 -32.97 13.25 -7.45
C ASP A 153 -32.14 14.21 -6.59
N ALA A 154 -32.68 14.65 -5.44
CA ALA A 154 -31.93 15.46 -4.48
C ALA A 154 -30.69 14.73 -3.93
N GLN A 155 -30.80 13.43 -3.64
CA GLN A 155 -29.66 12.62 -3.22
C GLN A 155 -28.62 12.45 -4.34
N LEU A 156 -29.06 12.32 -5.60
CA LEU A 156 -28.16 12.23 -6.75
C LEU A 156 -27.39 13.53 -6.99
N ASP A 157 -27.99 14.70 -6.77
CA ASP A 157 -27.30 15.98 -6.85
C ASP A 157 -26.21 16.13 -5.78
N VAL A 158 -26.51 15.70 -4.55
CA VAL A 158 -25.52 15.68 -3.46
C VAL A 158 -24.38 14.72 -3.78
N LEU A 159 -24.70 13.55 -4.34
CA LEU A 159 -23.71 12.57 -4.77
C LEU A 159 -22.85 13.10 -5.91
N SER A 160 -23.46 13.70 -6.94
CA SER A 160 -22.80 14.33 -8.08
C SER A 160 -21.83 15.44 -7.62
N SER A 161 -22.27 16.31 -6.71
CA SER A 161 -21.41 17.36 -6.14
C SER A 161 -20.22 16.78 -5.36
N SER A 162 -20.42 15.65 -4.67
CA SER A 162 -19.39 14.96 -3.92
C SER A 162 -18.39 14.25 -4.83
N ILE A 163 -18.85 13.65 -5.92
CA ILE A 163 -18.01 13.05 -6.97
C ILE A 163 -17.16 14.14 -7.63
N ASN A 164 -17.73 15.31 -7.93
CA ASN A 164 -16.97 16.40 -8.53
C ASN A 164 -15.88 16.93 -7.59
N ARG A 165 -16.17 17.08 -6.29
CA ARG A 165 -15.17 17.42 -5.27
C ARG A 165 -14.08 16.36 -5.16
N GLN A 166 -14.46 15.09 -5.18
CA GLN A 166 -13.51 13.98 -5.13
C GLN A 166 -12.62 13.92 -6.36
N HIS A 167 -13.17 14.18 -7.55
CA HIS A 167 -12.39 14.30 -8.78
C HIS A 167 -11.37 15.43 -8.70
N HIS A 168 -11.77 16.60 -8.21
CA HIS A 168 -10.86 17.72 -7.98
C HIS A 168 -9.74 17.38 -6.98
N LEU A 169 -10.08 16.71 -5.87
CA LEU A 169 -9.11 16.22 -4.90
C LEU A 169 -8.14 15.20 -5.53
N SER A 170 -8.63 14.31 -6.40
CA SER A 170 -7.80 13.34 -7.11
C SER A 170 -6.80 14.01 -8.05
N LEU A 171 -7.18 15.09 -8.73
CA LEU A 171 -6.27 15.86 -9.58
C LEU A 171 -5.19 16.56 -8.75
N GLN A 172 -5.57 17.14 -7.61
CA GLN A 172 -4.62 17.77 -6.69
C GLN A 172 -3.64 16.76 -6.07
N ILE A 173 -4.13 15.58 -5.66
CA ILE A 173 -3.26 14.50 -5.19
C ILE A 173 -2.30 14.05 -6.30
N ASN A 174 -2.77 13.98 -7.54
CA ASN A 174 -1.91 13.61 -8.66
C ASN A 174 -0.78 14.62 -8.88
N SER A 175 -1.07 15.93 -8.86
CA SER A 175 -0.04 16.97 -8.97
C SER A 175 0.91 17.01 -7.76
N GLU A 176 0.39 16.73 -6.57
CA GLU A 176 1.21 16.66 -5.36
C GLU A 176 2.14 15.45 -5.41
N LEU A 177 1.65 14.28 -5.87
CA LEU A 177 2.49 13.10 -6.06
C LEU A 177 3.61 13.34 -7.09
N ASP A 178 3.33 14.06 -8.17
CA ASP A 178 4.36 14.44 -9.16
C ASP A 178 5.42 15.37 -8.54
N SER A 179 4.98 16.33 -7.72
CA SER A 179 5.87 17.20 -6.94
C SER A 179 6.71 16.40 -5.92
N HIS A 180 6.11 15.42 -5.25
CA HIS A 180 6.80 14.53 -4.32
C HIS A 180 7.83 13.63 -5.00
N VAL A 181 7.62 13.22 -6.26
CA VAL A 181 8.65 12.48 -7.02
C VAL A 181 9.87 13.35 -7.25
N GLY A 182 9.69 14.63 -7.61
CA GLY A 182 10.80 15.58 -7.74
C GLY A 182 11.56 15.81 -6.43
N LEU A 183 10.83 15.98 -5.32
CA LEU A 183 11.42 16.09 -3.96
C LEU A 183 12.21 14.83 -3.56
N LEU A 184 11.73 13.64 -3.94
CA LEU A 184 12.42 12.38 -3.64
C LEU A 184 13.70 12.20 -4.48
N GLU A 185 13.75 12.72 -5.71
CA GLU A 185 14.96 12.72 -6.54
C GLU A 185 16.03 13.70 -6.01
N GLU A 186 15.61 14.87 -5.52
CA GLU A 186 16.49 15.81 -4.83
C GLU A 186 17.03 15.21 -3.52
N LEU A 187 16.17 14.56 -2.74
CA LEU A 187 16.58 13.85 -1.53
C LEU A 187 17.59 12.73 -1.83
N ASP A 188 17.40 11.96 -2.91
CA ASP A 188 18.34 10.91 -3.34
C ASP A 188 19.71 11.51 -3.69
N THR A 189 19.72 12.63 -4.41
CA THR A 189 20.94 13.38 -4.75
C THR A 189 21.67 13.88 -3.50
N ASP A 190 20.93 14.35 -2.50
CA ASP A 190 21.51 14.80 -1.23
C ASP A 190 22.00 13.65 -0.35
N LEU A 191 21.34 12.49 -0.41
CA LEU A 191 21.81 11.26 0.22
C LEU A 191 23.12 10.77 -0.42
N ASP A 192 23.23 10.76 -1.75
CA ASP A 192 24.47 10.39 -2.47
C ASP A 192 25.64 11.31 -2.09
N ARG A 193 25.40 12.63 -1.99
CA ARG A 193 26.40 13.59 -1.51
C ARG A 193 26.80 13.29 -0.07
N THR A 194 25.84 12.99 0.79
CA THR A 194 26.08 12.68 2.20
C THR A 194 26.87 11.37 2.35
N GLU A 195 26.55 10.35 1.56
CA GLU A 195 27.31 9.10 1.50
C GLU A 195 28.75 9.36 1.07
N GLY A 196 28.97 10.16 0.03
CA GLY A 196 30.33 10.54 -0.41
C GLY A 196 31.14 11.22 0.70
N ARG A 197 30.52 12.13 1.45
CA ARG A 197 31.16 12.82 2.60
C ARG A 197 31.45 11.86 3.74
N LEU A 198 30.50 10.97 4.07
CA LEU A 198 30.68 9.95 5.11
C LEU A 198 31.78 8.97 4.75
N ASN A 199 31.86 8.54 3.49
CA ASN A 199 32.88 7.62 3.02
C ASN A 199 34.27 8.28 3.07
N GLY A 200 34.37 9.56 2.70
CA GLY A 200 35.57 10.37 2.88
C GLY A 200 35.98 10.51 4.35
N ALA A 201 35.03 10.84 5.23
CA ALA A 201 35.25 10.94 6.68
C ALA A 201 35.72 9.62 7.28
N ARG A 202 35.10 8.50 6.88
CA ARG A 202 35.50 7.14 7.29
C ARG A 202 36.93 6.83 6.87
N ARG A 203 37.33 7.19 5.65
CA ARG A 203 38.68 6.95 5.14
C ARG A 203 39.75 7.78 5.85
N SER A 204 39.41 9.02 6.22
CA SER A 204 40.25 9.87 7.06
C SER A 204 40.39 9.29 8.47
N LEU A 205 39.30 8.82 9.07
CA LEU A 205 39.31 8.12 10.36
C LEU A 205 40.17 6.86 10.32
N ASP A 206 40.04 6.04 9.28
CA ASP A 206 40.82 4.81 9.12
C ASP A 206 42.32 5.10 8.98
N ARG A 207 42.67 6.18 8.27
CA ARG A 207 44.06 6.65 8.17
C ARG A 207 44.60 7.13 9.51
N VAL A 208 43.81 7.87 10.29
CA VAL A 208 44.17 8.34 11.63
C VAL A 208 44.32 7.15 12.59
N ALA A 209 43.40 6.19 12.55
CA ALA A 209 43.44 4.99 13.38
C ALA A 209 44.68 4.14 13.06
N LYS A 210 45.02 3.98 11.76
CA LYS A 210 46.21 3.25 11.34
C LYS A 210 47.50 3.96 11.73
N GLY A 211 47.59 5.28 11.52
CA GLY A 211 48.74 6.07 11.95
C GLY A 211 48.93 6.09 13.47
N ALA A 212 47.84 6.15 14.24
CA ALA A 212 47.88 6.02 15.69
C ALA A 212 48.37 4.63 16.13
N LYS A 213 48.02 3.56 15.41
CA LYS A 213 48.47 2.20 15.71
C LYS A 213 49.97 2.01 15.43
N GLU A 214 50.45 2.44 14.26
CA GLU A 214 51.86 2.33 13.85
C GLU A 214 52.77 3.18 14.74
N ASN A 215 52.29 4.35 15.16
CA ASN A 215 53.07 5.31 15.94
C ASN A 215 52.71 5.26 17.43
N SER A 216 51.96 4.23 17.86
CA SER A 216 51.40 4.13 19.22
C SER A 216 52.49 4.23 20.29
N SER A 217 53.62 3.55 20.10
CA SER A 217 54.76 3.63 21.03
C SER A 217 55.34 5.05 21.12
N THR A 218 55.54 5.72 19.98
CA THR A 218 56.05 7.10 19.94
C THR A 218 55.08 8.09 20.58
N VAL A 219 53.78 7.94 20.32
CA VAL A 219 52.72 8.76 20.93
C VAL A 219 52.66 8.54 22.44
N ILE A 220 52.73 7.28 22.90
CA ILE A 220 52.79 6.95 24.33
C ILE A 220 54.02 7.58 24.99
N ILE A 221 55.20 7.45 24.38
CA ILE A 221 56.44 8.06 24.89
C ILE A 221 56.30 9.59 24.96
N ALA A 222 55.78 10.24 23.92
CA ALA A 222 55.57 11.70 23.89
C ALA A 222 54.58 12.17 24.97
N ILE A 223 53.49 11.43 25.19
CA ILE A 223 52.53 11.70 26.29
C ILE A 223 53.23 11.56 27.65
N LEU A 224 54.04 10.52 27.84
CA LEU A 224 54.81 10.30 29.07
C LEU A 224 55.77 11.47 29.37
N ILE A 225 56.46 11.97 28.35
CA ILE A 225 57.33 13.16 28.47
C ILE A 225 56.52 14.41 28.81
N LEU A 226 55.36 14.60 28.18
CA LEU A 226 54.48 15.74 28.47
C LEU A 226 53.98 15.71 29.91
N VAL A 227 53.54 14.54 30.40
CA VAL A 227 53.14 14.33 31.80
C VAL A 227 54.31 14.62 32.75
N LEU A 228 55.52 14.14 32.42
CA LEU A 228 56.72 14.41 33.21
C LEU A 228 57.03 15.91 33.28
N LEU A 229 56.97 16.62 32.15
CA LEU A 229 57.15 18.07 32.10
C LEU A 229 56.10 18.81 32.93
N LEU A 230 54.84 18.38 32.86
CA LEU A 230 53.75 18.92 33.67
C LEU A 230 54.03 18.73 35.15
N LEU A 231 54.46 17.53 35.55
CA LEU A 231 54.86 17.22 36.92
C LEU A 231 56.03 18.09 37.37
N ILE A 232 57.05 18.28 36.53
CA ILE A 232 58.17 19.17 36.84
C ILE A 232 57.67 20.60 37.04
N ILE A 233 56.83 21.13 36.16
CA ILE A 233 56.29 22.49 36.30
C ILE A 233 55.51 22.62 37.60
N VAL A 234 54.61 21.68 37.89
CA VAL A 234 53.74 21.71 39.08
C VAL A 234 54.53 21.50 40.38
N PHE A 235 55.60 20.70 40.37
CA PHE A 235 56.38 20.40 41.57
C PHE A 235 57.53 21.41 41.80
N LYS A 236 58.00 22.06 40.74
CA LYS A 236 59.06 23.08 40.79
C LYS A 236 58.51 24.49 41.00
N THR A 237 57.26 24.74 40.62
CA THR A 237 56.49 25.94 41.01
C THR A 237 55.95 25.74 42.42
#